data_AF-A0A3M1EVK6-F1
#
_entry.id   AF-A0A3M1EVK6-F1
#
_cell.length_a   1.000
_cell.length_b   1.000
_cell.length_c   1.000
_cell.angle_alpha   90.00
_cell.angle_beta   90.00
_cell.angle_gamma   90.00
#
_symmetry.space_group_name_H-M   'P 1'
#
loop_
_entity.id
_entity.type
_entity.pdbx_description
1 polymer ?
#
loop_
_entity_poly.entity_id
_entity_poly.type
_entity_poly.pdbx_seq_one_letter_code
_entity_poly.pdbx_strand_id
1 'polypeptide(L)'
;MRCPKCGGMLRCRRMPGGIEIDVCMGCHGLWFDRGEAAAWGDLTTDFPGIERVAGQGRDHGLTCPRCGGRLQEIPFAAQGHLKLDRCTACHGIWFDRDEIIEFDRLADRQREFEGIEAAIDAYRDAEYPAFRPLPSRSAWGIVRESIHLYQENFLAFFTILLLPVIAIVAVGVVQALVEGVDSRFQAPALEGRLLAGFVSLLLGQIATGALTHAVSERYVGRPVRILPAYRIAFVRLFPLLFVGLSFGLVTFLGIGIMGICVGVLRPILIARGMSSLLFLLLLPGVGFTLWFALRWLLSAPVIVLEGRGPLAAMERSADLVRGFRCHALGVLLLLGFVLSVAPHSLGALLTFLQQNTLVAGVGTLLLEAILLPLFFVALVLLYYDLRVRKEDFGVEEIRGWIEGEG
;
A
#
# COMPACT_ATOMS: atom_id res chain seq x y z
N MET A 1 2.95 -5.01 42.16
CA MET A 1 3.28 -3.81 42.96
C MET A 1 2.04 -2.94 43.15
N ARG A 2 2.01 -1.96 44.08
CA ARG A 2 0.86 -1.05 44.28
C ARG A 2 1.21 0.36 43.82
N CYS A 3 0.29 1.03 43.15
CA CYS A 3 0.48 2.38 42.63
C CYS A 3 0.69 3.39 43.78
N PRO A 4 1.74 4.23 43.71
CA PRO A 4 2.02 5.24 44.73
C PRO A 4 0.93 6.31 44.85
N LYS A 5 0.20 6.62 43.76
CA LYS A 5 -0.83 7.67 43.74
C LYS A 5 -2.22 7.22 44.17
N CYS A 6 -2.71 6.11 43.61
CA CYS A 6 -4.09 5.66 43.85
C CYS A 6 -4.20 4.34 44.65
N GLY A 7 -3.07 3.71 45.01
CA GLY A 7 -3.06 2.44 45.74
C GLY A 7 -3.51 1.22 44.93
N GLY A 8 -3.93 1.40 43.67
CA GLY A 8 -4.35 0.33 42.76
C GLY A 8 -3.22 -0.64 42.38
N MET A 9 -3.57 -1.83 41.89
CA MET A 9 -2.58 -2.85 41.50
C MET A 9 -1.90 -2.49 40.17
N LEU A 10 -0.56 -2.51 40.16
CA LEU A 10 0.24 -2.35 38.95
C LEU A 10 0.31 -3.67 38.18
N ARG A 11 0.15 -3.60 36.85
CA ARG A 11 0.26 -4.74 35.93
C ARG A 11 1.47 -4.56 35.03
N CYS A 12 2.38 -5.53 35.08
CA CYS A 12 3.52 -5.60 34.17
C CYS A 12 3.04 -5.89 32.73
N ARG A 13 3.54 -5.12 31.78
CA ARG A 13 3.34 -5.26 30.34
C ARG A 13 4.70 -5.32 29.67
N ARG A 14 4.90 -6.31 28.81
CA ARG A 14 6.11 -6.44 28.00
C ARG A 14 5.91 -5.78 26.65
N MET A 15 6.79 -4.85 26.31
CA MET A 15 6.77 -4.07 25.07
C MET A 15 7.72 -4.68 24.01
N PRO A 16 7.53 -4.38 22.70
CA PRO A 16 8.49 -4.73 21.66
C PRO A 16 9.88 -4.20 22.01
N GLY A 17 10.92 -5.03 21.88
CA GLY A 17 12.28 -4.71 22.35
C GLY A 17 12.62 -5.29 23.73
N GLY A 18 11.69 -5.99 24.39
CA GLY A 18 11.94 -6.73 25.63
C GLY A 18 11.84 -5.89 26.91
N ILE A 19 11.35 -4.65 26.81
CA ILE A 19 11.19 -3.72 27.94
C ILE A 19 9.93 -4.12 28.72
N GLU A 20 10.06 -4.27 30.03
CA GLU A 20 8.94 -4.55 30.94
C GLU A 20 8.51 -3.22 31.59
N ILE A 21 7.20 -2.92 31.61
CA ILE A 21 6.68 -1.66 32.17
C ILE A 21 5.47 -1.97 33.05
N ASP A 22 5.43 -1.39 34.25
CA ASP A 22 4.34 -1.59 35.19
C ASP A 22 3.29 -0.47 35.10
N VAL A 23 2.08 -0.83 34.66
CA VAL A 23 1.01 0.13 34.38
C VAL A 23 -0.06 0.11 35.47
N CYS A 24 -0.47 1.29 35.93
CA CYS A 24 -1.63 1.44 36.81
C CYS A 24 -2.91 1.66 36.00
N MET A 25 -3.90 0.76 36.13
CA MET A 25 -5.19 0.91 35.43
C MET A 25 -6.13 1.95 36.07
N GLY A 26 -5.79 2.50 37.24
CA GLY A 26 -6.60 3.50 37.94
C GLY A 26 -6.24 4.93 37.54
N CYS A 27 -4.99 5.32 37.80
CA CYS A 27 -4.50 6.67 37.50
C CYS A 27 -3.74 6.76 36.16
N HIS A 28 -3.54 5.65 35.45
CA HIS A 28 -2.78 5.57 34.19
C HIS A 28 -1.30 5.98 34.31
N GLY A 29 -0.74 5.96 35.53
CA GLY A 29 0.69 6.16 35.75
C GLY A 29 1.50 4.90 35.42
N LEU A 30 2.77 5.13 35.12
CA LEU A 30 3.73 4.11 34.67
C LEU A 30 4.91 4.05 35.63
N TRP A 31 5.38 2.84 35.91
CA TRP A 31 6.60 2.60 36.64
C TRP A 31 7.64 1.94 35.74
N PHE A 32 8.84 2.51 35.75
CA PHE A 32 10.03 2.00 35.08
C PHE A 32 11.08 1.64 36.11
N ASP A 33 11.61 0.44 36.03
CA ASP A 33 12.79 0.04 36.75
C ASP A 33 14.06 0.65 36.14
N ARG A 34 15.15 0.57 36.91
CA ARG A 34 16.46 1.08 36.48
C ARG A 34 16.87 0.43 35.16
N GLY A 35 17.14 1.23 34.14
CA GLY A 35 17.53 0.85 32.79
C GLY A 35 16.37 0.82 31.79
N GLU A 36 15.12 0.76 32.24
CA GLU A 36 13.96 0.60 31.36
C GLU A 36 13.53 1.91 30.70
N ALA A 37 13.68 3.04 31.38
CA ALA A 37 13.41 4.36 30.80
C ALA A 37 14.46 4.71 29.73
N ALA A 38 15.72 4.31 29.94
CA ALA A 38 16.77 4.42 28.93
C ALA A 38 16.45 3.61 27.69
N ALA A 39 16.03 2.34 27.88
CA ALA A 39 15.67 1.45 26.79
C ALA A 39 14.42 1.93 26.04
N TRP A 40 13.44 2.50 26.75
CA TRP A 40 12.25 3.10 26.14
C TRP A 40 12.60 4.33 25.30
N GLY A 41 13.45 5.21 25.84
CA GLY A 41 13.90 6.43 25.19
C GLY A 41 15.07 6.25 24.22
N ASP A 42 15.58 5.03 23.99
CA ASP A 42 16.87 4.75 23.30
C ASP A 42 18.00 5.73 23.73
N LEU A 43 18.08 5.96 25.04
CA LEU A 43 19.05 6.85 25.68
C LEU A 43 20.18 6.02 26.30
N THR A 44 21.37 6.61 26.43
CA THR A 44 22.53 5.98 27.09
C THR A 44 22.35 5.82 28.60
N THR A 45 21.45 6.59 29.21
CA THR A 45 21.11 6.55 30.63
C THR A 45 19.61 6.79 30.80
N ASP A 46 19.01 6.29 31.89
CA ASP A 46 17.57 6.48 32.18
C ASP A 46 17.16 7.95 32.23
N PHE A 47 18.14 8.80 32.49
CA PHE A 47 17.97 10.22 32.67
C PHE A 47 19.30 10.92 32.33
N PRO A 48 19.41 11.52 31.15
CA PRO A 48 20.58 12.30 30.75
C PRO A 48 20.83 13.43 31.76
N GLY A 49 22.04 13.53 32.31
CA GLY A 49 22.41 14.61 33.24
C GLY A 49 21.98 14.41 34.70
N ILE A 50 21.63 13.19 35.14
CA ILE A 50 21.35 12.88 36.57
C ILE A 50 22.40 13.46 37.51
N GLU A 51 23.66 13.39 37.12
CA GLU A 51 24.80 13.82 37.94
C GLU A 51 24.71 15.30 38.35
N ARG A 52 24.04 16.12 37.54
CA ARG A 52 23.86 17.56 37.79
C ARG A 52 22.69 17.87 38.73
N VAL A 53 21.73 16.96 38.84
CA VAL A 53 20.46 17.15 39.55
C VAL A 53 20.31 16.22 40.75
N ALA A 54 21.19 15.21 40.87
CA ALA A 54 21.26 14.29 41.98
C ALA A 54 21.55 15.07 43.27
N GLY A 55 20.57 15.15 44.16
CA GLY A 55 20.63 15.91 45.41
C GLY A 55 19.77 17.17 45.46
N GLN A 56 19.16 17.58 44.34
CA GLN A 56 18.18 18.70 44.30
C GLN A 56 16.73 18.23 44.45
N GLY A 57 16.52 16.93 44.71
CA GLY A 57 15.20 16.32 44.80
C GLY A 57 14.43 16.77 46.02
N ARG A 58 13.16 17.17 45.82
CA ARG A 58 12.23 17.45 46.92
C ARG A 58 11.45 16.19 47.26
N ASP A 59 11.21 15.94 48.55
CA ASP A 59 10.37 14.81 48.95
C ASP A 59 8.94 15.06 48.45
N HIS A 60 8.45 14.18 47.56
CA HIS A 60 7.11 14.28 47.00
C HIS A 60 6.08 13.53 47.86
N GLY A 61 6.52 12.91 48.97
CA GLY A 61 5.64 12.17 49.89
C GLY A 61 5.08 10.86 49.34
N LEU A 62 5.54 10.43 48.15
CA LEU A 62 5.14 9.18 47.51
C LEU A 62 6.09 8.04 47.89
N THR A 63 5.55 6.82 47.99
CA THR A 63 6.31 5.61 48.36
C THR A 63 6.63 4.76 47.14
N CYS A 64 7.87 4.35 46.99
CA CYS A 64 8.33 3.53 45.87
C CYS A 64 7.57 2.18 45.85
N PRO A 65 6.92 1.83 44.71
CA PRO A 65 6.12 0.61 44.59
C PRO A 65 6.96 -0.69 44.60
N ARG A 66 8.27 -0.58 44.37
CA ARG A 66 9.20 -1.72 44.31
C ARG A 66 9.93 -2.00 45.62
N CYS A 67 10.51 -0.97 46.26
CA CYS A 67 11.35 -1.14 47.45
C CYS A 67 10.81 -0.48 48.73
N GLY A 68 9.70 0.26 48.66
CA GLY A 68 9.14 0.97 49.81
C GLY A 68 9.92 2.22 50.26
N GLY A 69 10.98 2.60 49.55
CA GLY A 69 11.71 3.86 49.79
C GLY A 69 10.92 5.11 49.40
N ARG A 70 11.45 6.31 49.67
CA ARG A 70 10.80 7.58 49.28
C ARG A 70 11.09 7.92 47.82
N LEU A 71 10.09 8.47 47.13
CA LEU A 71 10.24 9.09 45.82
C LEU A 71 10.56 10.57 45.99
N GLN A 72 11.56 11.05 45.25
CA GLN A 72 11.92 12.45 45.19
C GLN A 72 11.58 13.01 43.82
N GLU A 73 10.92 14.17 43.82
CA GLU A 73 10.62 14.94 42.61
C GLU A 73 11.92 15.62 42.15
N ILE A 74 12.40 15.25 40.97
CA ILE A 74 13.60 15.81 40.34
C ILE A 74 13.24 16.45 38.98
N PRO A 75 13.77 17.64 38.65
CA PRO A 75 13.51 18.28 37.37
C PRO A 75 14.31 17.62 36.25
N PHE A 76 13.69 17.38 35.09
CA PHE A 76 14.34 16.82 33.90
C PHE A 76 15.42 17.76 33.38
N ALA A 77 16.66 17.26 33.27
CA ALA A 77 17.84 18.10 33.03
C ALA A 77 17.82 18.84 31.67
N ALA A 78 17.03 18.39 30.70
CA ALA A 78 16.98 18.99 29.36
C ALA A 78 15.99 20.18 29.26
N GLN A 79 14.91 20.24 30.04
CA GLN A 79 13.94 21.35 30.05
C GLN A 79 13.24 21.48 31.42
N GLY A 80 13.33 22.67 32.03
CA GLY A 80 13.07 22.91 33.45
C GLY A 80 11.62 22.85 33.96
N HIS A 81 10.66 22.33 33.19
CA HIS A 81 9.27 22.21 33.63
C HIS A 81 8.81 20.75 33.84
N LEU A 82 9.42 19.78 33.16
CA LEU A 82 9.13 18.38 33.40
C LEU A 82 9.78 17.97 34.72
N LYS A 83 8.98 17.46 35.64
CA LYS A 83 9.45 16.92 36.92
C LYS A 83 9.07 15.46 36.98
N LEU A 84 9.98 14.64 37.50
CA LEU A 84 9.81 13.20 37.55
C LEU A 84 10.08 12.69 38.96
N ASP A 85 9.37 11.65 39.35
CA ASP A 85 9.51 11.02 40.65
C ASP A 85 10.49 9.87 40.60
N ARG A 86 11.64 10.03 41.26
CA ARG A 86 12.69 9.01 41.28
C ARG A 86 12.91 8.44 42.68
N CYS A 87 13.07 7.12 42.75
CA CYS A 87 13.43 6.47 44.00
C CYS A 87 14.91 6.64 44.32
N THR A 88 15.21 7.03 45.55
CA THR A 88 16.60 7.16 46.03
C THR A 88 17.29 5.82 46.29
N ALA A 89 16.54 4.75 46.52
CA ALA A 89 17.07 3.44 46.87
C ALA A 89 17.23 2.50 45.66
N CYS A 90 16.18 2.33 44.84
CA CYS A 90 16.21 1.42 43.69
C CYS A 90 16.39 2.14 42.34
N HIS A 91 16.41 3.48 42.34
CA HIS A 91 16.57 4.31 41.15
C HIS A 91 15.49 4.19 40.07
N GLY A 92 14.39 3.47 40.34
CA GLY A 92 13.22 3.43 39.47
C GLY A 92 12.51 4.79 39.39
N ILE A 93 11.79 4.99 38.30
CA ILE A 93 11.16 6.26 37.93
C ILE A 93 9.66 6.03 37.78
N TRP A 94 8.88 6.90 38.42
CA TRP A 94 7.45 6.98 38.24
C TRP A 94 7.13 8.12 37.27
N PHE A 95 6.28 7.83 36.28
CA PHE A 95 5.73 8.80 35.35
C PHE A 95 4.23 8.89 35.53
N ASP A 96 3.74 10.10 35.70
CA ASP A 96 2.32 10.38 35.54
C ASP A 96 1.88 10.32 34.08
N ARG A 97 0.56 10.23 33.87
CA ARG A 97 -0.06 10.12 32.56
C ARG A 97 0.38 11.24 31.60
N ASP A 98 0.48 12.47 32.11
CA ASP A 98 0.81 13.64 31.28
C ASP A 98 2.34 13.81 31.13
N GLU A 99 3.12 13.30 32.07
CA GLU A 99 4.59 13.37 32.09
C GLU A 99 5.24 12.41 31.09
N ILE A 100 4.66 11.21 30.87
CA ILE A 100 5.21 10.27 29.88
C ILE A 100 5.11 10.82 28.46
N ILE A 101 4.02 11.53 28.14
CA ILE A 101 3.83 12.15 26.83
C ILE A 101 4.87 13.26 26.62
N GLU A 102 5.21 13.99 27.67
CA GLU A 102 6.22 15.04 27.64
C GLU A 102 7.65 14.49 27.61
N PHE A 103 7.92 13.39 28.31
CA PHE A 103 9.19 12.66 28.29
C PHE A 103 9.50 12.09 26.89
N ASP A 104 8.52 11.44 26.24
CA ASP A 104 8.67 10.90 24.89
C ASP A 104 9.03 12.01 23.89
N ARG A 105 8.32 13.16 23.96
CA ARG A 105 8.61 14.38 23.17
C ARG A 105 9.96 15.02 23.48
N LEU A 106 10.54 14.80 24.66
CA LEU A 106 11.83 15.36 25.07
C LEU A 106 13.00 14.43 24.72
N ALA A 107 12.79 13.11 24.84
CA ALA A 107 13.76 12.09 24.42
C ALA A 107 13.97 12.11 22.90
N ASP A 108 12.90 12.25 22.12
CA ASP A 108 13.00 12.44 20.66
C ASP A 108 13.76 13.73 20.28
N ARG A 109 13.60 14.82 21.06
CA ARG A 109 14.29 16.11 20.83
C ARG A 109 15.81 16.06 21.03
N GLN A 110 16.34 15.16 21.88
CA GLN A 110 17.79 15.01 22.05
C GLN A 110 18.43 14.19 20.92
N ARG A 111 17.72 13.18 20.39
CA ARG A 111 18.16 12.45 19.19
C ARG A 111 18.20 13.36 17.96
N GLU A 112 17.27 14.31 17.90
CA GLU A 112 17.25 15.37 16.91
C GLU A 112 18.47 16.30 17.04
N PHE A 113 18.73 16.89 18.20
CA PHE A 113 19.65 18.04 18.36
C PHE A 113 21.05 17.90 17.73
N GLU A 114 21.70 16.73 17.83
CA GLU A 114 23.06 16.51 17.29
C GLU A 114 23.12 16.38 15.76
N GLY A 115 22.05 15.88 15.13
CA GLY A 115 21.94 15.82 13.66
C GLY A 115 21.24 17.05 13.07
N ILE A 116 20.50 17.78 13.90
CA ILE A 116 19.56 18.81 13.48
C ILE A 116 20.20 20.19 13.32
N GLU A 117 21.28 20.58 14.00
CA GLU A 117 21.91 21.90 13.71
C GLU A 117 22.39 22.03 12.25
N ALA A 118 22.98 20.95 11.71
CA ALA A 118 23.42 20.91 10.31
C ALA A 118 22.24 20.89 9.31
N ALA A 119 21.09 20.36 9.72
CA ALA A 119 19.86 20.33 8.92
C ALA A 119 19.03 21.61 9.06
N ILE A 120 19.04 22.28 10.23
CA ILE A 120 18.30 23.52 10.54
C ILE A 120 18.80 24.68 9.69
N ASP A 121 20.10 24.79 9.41
CA ASP A 121 20.61 25.80 8.49
C ASP A 121 20.05 25.62 7.07
N ALA A 122 19.80 24.38 6.65
CA ALA A 122 19.15 24.08 5.38
C ALA A 122 17.62 24.21 5.43
N TYR A 123 17.01 24.09 6.62
CA TYR A 123 15.55 24.10 6.82
C TYR A 123 14.96 25.47 7.14
N ARG A 124 15.77 26.43 7.63
CA ARG A 124 15.33 27.76 8.08
C ARG A 124 14.61 28.58 7.01
N ASP A 125 14.84 28.26 5.75
CA ASP A 125 14.22 28.95 4.61
C ASP A 125 12.97 28.21 4.05
N ALA A 126 12.54 27.10 4.64
CA ALA A 126 11.43 26.27 4.15
C ALA A 126 10.26 26.15 5.14
N GLU A 127 9.16 26.83 4.81
CA GLU A 127 7.89 26.85 5.56
C GLU A 127 7.08 25.55 5.30
N TYR A 128 6.71 24.78 6.34
CA TYR A 128 5.85 23.58 6.20
C TYR A 128 4.43 23.79 6.78
N PRO A 129 3.36 23.41 6.07
CA PRO A 129 1.98 23.64 6.50
C PRO A 129 1.38 22.48 7.32
N ALA A 130 0.35 22.82 8.11
CA ALA A 130 -0.48 21.90 8.90
C ALA A 130 -1.13 20.75 8.08
N PHE A 131 -1.29 19.59 8.73
CA PHE A 131 -1.84 18.35 8.15
C PHE A 131 -3.31 18.50 7.72
N ARG A 132 -3.60 18.17 6.45
CA ARG A 132 -4.95 18.18 5.86
C ARG A 132 -5.43 16.75 5.61
N PRO A 133 -6.73 16.44 5.77
CA PRO A 133 -7.30 15.19 5.25
C PRO A 133 -6.95 15.06 3.77
N LEU A 134 -6.69 13.84 3.27
CA LEU A 134 -6.36 13.61 1.87
C LEU A 134 -7.44 14.28 1.00
N PRO A 135 -7.13 15.39 0.30
CA PRO A 135 -8.15 16.12 -0.42
C PRO A 135 -8.67 15.21 -1.53
N SER A 136 -9.99 15.13 -1.67
CA SER A 136 -10.60 14.37 -2.76
C SER A 136 -9.96 14.81 -4.08
N ARG A 137 -9.30 13.89 -4.80
CA ARG A 137 -8.47 14.26 -5.95
C ARG A 137 -9.33 14.28 -7.21
N SER A 138 -9.03 15.17 -8.15
CA SER A 138 -9.56 15.06 -9.51
C SER A 138 -8.95 13.84 -10.20
N ALA A 139 -9.55 13.39 -11.31
CA ALA A 139 -9.00 12.23 -12.05
C ALA A 139 -7.55 12.47 -12.50
N TRP A 140 -7.26 13.69 -12.98
CA TRP A 140 -5.90 14.13 -13.27
C TRP A 140 -5.00 14.17 -12.03
N GLY A 141 -5.54 14.60 -10.88
CA GLY A 141 -4.82 14.61 -9.61
C GLY A 141 -4.33 13.21 -9.20
N ILE A 142 -5.14 12.17 -9.41
CA ILE A 142 -4.76 10.78 -9.14
C ILE A 142 -3.63 10.36 -10.09
N VAL A 143 -3.77 10.61 -11.39
CA VAL A 143 -2.73 10.24 -12.38
C VAL A 143 -1.40 10.95 -12.08
N ARG A 144 -1.43 12.25 -11.78
CA ARG A 144 -0.24 13.03 -11.42
C ARG A 144 0.44 12.48 -10.16
N GLU A 145 -0.33 12.19 -9.12
CA GLU A 145 0.21 11.60 -7.89
C GLU A 145 0.80 10.20 -8.16
N SER A 146 0.15 9.44 -9.04
CA SER A 146 0.64 8.11 -9.43
C SER A 146 2.00 8.19 -10.10
N ILE A 147 2.20 9.17 -10.99
CA ILE A 147 3.48 9.40 -11.66
C ILE A 147 4.56 9.77 -10.63
N HIS A 148 4.24 10.67 -9.71
CA HIS A 148 5.18 11.08 -8.66
C HIS A 148 5.60 9.90 -7.77
N LEU A 149 4.62 9.15 -7.24
CA LEU A 149 4.88 7.99 -6.39
C LEU A 149 5.68 6.89 -7.12
N TYR A 150 5.37 6.69 -8.41
CA TYR A 150 6.07 5.76 -9.27
C TYR A 150 7.52 6.19 -9.54
N GLN A 151 7.77 7.48 -9.81
CA GLN A 151 9.11 8.02 -10.05
C GLN A 151 10.01 7.88 -8.81
N GLU A 152 9.50 8.20 -7.62
CA GLU A 152 10.26 8.06 -6.37
C GLU A 152 10.65 6.62 -6.05
N ASN A 153 9.83 5.64 -6.47
CA ASN A 153 9.95 4.24 -6.08
C ASN A 153 10.11 3.31 -7.29
N PHE A 154 10.62 3.84 -8.40
CA PHE A 154 10.68 3.18 -9.70
C PHE A 154 11.27 1.77 -9.59
N LEU A 155 12.45 1.65 -8.98
CA LEU A 155 13.17 0.38 -8.86
C LEU A 155 12.36 -0.67 -8.11
N ALA A 156 11.68 -0.30 -7.03
CA ALA A 156 10.92 -1.24 -6.22
C ALA A 156 9.69 -1.77 -6.99
N PHE A 157 8.90 -0.89 -7.60
CA PHE A 157 7.72 -1.31 -8.35
C PHE A 157 8.07 -2.03 -9.65
N PHE A 158 9.10 -1.57 -10.36
CA PHE A 158 9.58 -2.21 -11.58
C PHE A 158 10.14 -3.60 -11.29
N THR A 159 10.94 -3.79 -10.23
CA THR A 159 11.48 -5.12 -9.88
C THR A 159 10.39 -6.11 -9.48
N ILE A 160 9.37 -5.65 -8.73
CA ILE A 160 8.19 -6.48 -8.41
C ILE A 160 7.46 -6.89 -9.68
N LEU A 161 7.31 -6.03 -10.69
CA LEU A 161 6.65 -6.41 -11.94
C LEU A 161 7.54 -7.25 -12.86
N LEU A 162 8.84 -6.99 -12.90
CA LEU A 162 9.77 -7.56 -13.86
C LEU A 162 9.85 -9.09 -13.75
N LEU A 163 9.85 -9.63 -12.52
CA LEU A 163 9.95 -11.07 -12.29
C LEU A 163 8.80 -11.88 -12.96
N PRO A 164 7.51 -11.58 -12.72
CA PRO A 164 6.42 -12.29 -13.37
C PRO A 164 6.37 -12.00 -14.87
N VAL A 165 6.73 -10.79 -15.33
CA VAL A 165 6.76 -10.47 -16.76
C VAL A 165 7.82 -11.31 -17.48
N ILE A 166 9.03 -11.44 -16.94
CA ILE A 166 10.07 -12.31 -17.50
C ILE A 166 9.59 -13.76 -17.58
N ALA A 167 8.94 -14.25 -16.52
CA ALA A 167 8.40 -15.60 -16.50
C ALA A 167 7.27 -15.80 -17.54
N ILE A 168 6.39 -14.82 -17.72
CA ILE A 168 5.34 -14.83 -18.77
C ILE A 168 5.97 -14.85 -20.16
N VAL A 169 6.96 -14.00 -20.42
CA VAL A 169 7.67 -13.95 -21.70
C VAL A 169 8.40 -15.27 -21.96
N ALA A 170 9.06 -15.84 -20.96
CA ALA A 170 9.74 -17.13 -21.08
C ALA A 170 8.76 -18.26 -21.44
N VAL A 171 7.59 -18.31 -20.79
CA VAL A 171 6.51 -19.25 -21.13
C VAL A 171 6.05 -19.08 -22.58
N GLY A 172 5.85 -17.84 -23.02
CA GLY A 172 5.47 -17.52 -24.39
C GLY A 172 6.53 -17.94 -25.43
N VAL A 173 7.81 -17.71 -25.13
CA VAL A 173 8.93 -18.11 -26.00
C VAL A 173 9.04 -19.64 -26.08
N VAL A 174 8.96 -20.34 -24.96
CA VAL A 174 8.95 -21.81 -24.94
C VAL A 174 7.79 -22.35 -25.76
N GLN A 175 6.59 -21.78 -25.59
CA GLN A 175 5.41 -22.17 -26.36
C GLN A 175 5.61 -21.95 -27.87
N ALA A 176 6.17 -20.80 -28.28
CA ALA A 176 6.46 -20.52 -29.69
C ALA A 176 7.49 -21.50 -30.29
N LEU A 177 8.51 -21.88 -29.52
CA LEU A 177 9.51 -22.87 -29.94
C LEU A 177 8.89 -24.26 -30.10
N VAL A 178 8.05 -24.69 -29.14
CA VAL A 178 7.32 -25.97 -29.21
C VAL A 178 6.41 -26.00 -30.43
N GLU A 179 5.62 -24.95 -30.68
CA GLU A 179 4.75 -24.87 -31.85
C GLU A 179 5.51 -24.92 -33.18
N GLY A 180 6.71 -24.32 -33.25
CA GLY A 180 7.57 -24.39 -34.44
C GLY A 180 8.16 -25.77 -34.70
N VAL A 181 8.27 -26.62 -33.67
CA VAL A 181 8.65 -28.03 -33.79
C VAL A 181 7.42 -28.88 -34.13
N ASP A 182 6.30 -28.70 -33.42
CA ASP A 182 5.06 -29.46 -33.59
C ASP A 182 4.35 -29.21 -34.92
N SER A 183 4.50 -28.02 -35.52
CA SER A 183 4.00 -27.76 -36.89
C SER A 183 4.63 -28.69 -37.93
N ARG A 184 5.77 -29.32 -37.62
CA ARG A 184 6.38 -30.37 -38.45
C ARG A 184 5.72 -31.73 -38.26
N PHE A 185 4.98 -31.94 -37.16
CA PHE A 185 4.43 -33.23 -36.73
C PHE A 185 2.90 -33.28 -36.59
N GLN A 186 2.16 -32.23 -36.97
CA GLN A 186 0.69 -32.16 -36.93
C GLN A 186 0.04 -32.51 -35.56
N ALA A 187 0.77 -32.34 -34.44
CA ALA A 187 0.23 -32.55 -33.10
C ALA A 187 -0.73 -31.41 -32.70
N PRO A 188 -1.74 -31.68 -31.84
CA PRO A 188 -2.69 -30.66 -31.43
C PRO A 188 -2.04 -29.62 -30.49
N ALA A 189 -1.61 -28.49 -31.05
CA ALA A 189 -1.00 -27.34 -30.36
C ALA A 189 -1.88 -26.67 -29.28
N LEU A 190 -3.10 -27.15 -29.06
CA LEU A 190 -4.06 -26.55 -28.14
C LEU A 190 -3.71 -26.78 -26.67
N GLU A 191 -3.23 -27.98 -26.31
CA GLU A 191 -2.93 -28.33 -24.91
C GLU A 191 -1.81 -27.47 -24.34
N GLY A 192 -0.73 -27.26 -25.10
CA GLY A 192 0.38 -26.38 -24.72
C GLY A 192 -0.06 -24.93 -24.54
N ARG A 193 -0.91 -24.41 -25.44
CA ARG A 193 -1.45 -23.04 -25.34
C ARG A 193 -2.31 -22.85 -24.09
N LEU A 194 -3.13 -23.84 -23.74
CA LEU A 194 -3.96 -23.78 -22.54
C LEU A 194 -3.10 -23.78 -21.26
N LEU A 195 -2.08 -24.64 -21.21
CA LEU A 195 -1.16 -24.67 -20.07
C LEU A 195 -0.37 -23.36 -19.95
N ALA A 196 0.21 -22.88 -21.05
CA ALA A 196 0.94 -21.62 -21.10
C ALA A 196 0.06 -20.45 -20.66
N GLY A 197 -1.17 -20.37 -21.19
CA GLY A 197 -2.15 -19.35 -20.81
C GLY A 197 -2.53 -19.41 -19.32
N PHE A 198 -2.71 -20.61 -18.76
CA PHE A 198 -3.00 -20.78 -17.34
C PHE A 198 -1.83 -20.33 -16.46
N VAL A 199 -0.59 -20.68 -16.82
CA VAL A 199 0.61 -20.22 -16.09
C VAL A 199 0.75 -18.70 -16.18
N SER A 200 0.55 -18.10 -17.35
CA SER A 200 0.59 -16.65 -17.51
C SER A 200 -0.50 -15.95 -16.69
N LEU A 201 -1.70 -16.54 -16.61
CA LEU A 201 -2.79 -16.03 -15.77
C LEU A 201 -2.39 -16.05 -14.29
N LEU A 202 -1.81 -17.14 -13.78
CA LEU A 202 -1.33 -17.22 -12.41
C LEU A 202 -0.29 -16.15 -12.10
N LEU A 203 0.72 -16.00 -12.97
CA LEU A 203 1.78 -15.00 -12.82
C LEU A 203 1.23 -13.57 -12.82
N GLY A 204 0.24 -13.28 -13.68
CA GLY A 204 -0.43 -11.98 -13.72
C GLY A 204 -1.21 -11.65 -12.43
N GLN A 205 -1.85 -12.65 -11.81
CA GLN A 205 -2.53 -12.44 -10.52
C GLN A 205 -1.55 -12.25 -9.37
N ILE A 206 -0.41 -12.96 -9.37
CA ILE A 206 0.67 -12.74 -8.39
C ILE A 206 1.20 -11.31 -8.52
N ALA A 207 1.47 -10.84 -9.74
CA ALA A 207 1.92 -9.47 -9.99
C ALA A 207 0.92 -8.43 -9.46
N THR A 208 -0.37 -8.66 -9.73
CA THR A 208 -1.47 -7.81 -9.26
C THR A 208 -1.50 -7.71 -7.74
N GLY A 209 -1.42 -8.85 -7.04
CA GLY A 209 -1.41 -8.88 -5.58
C GLY A 209 -0.18 -8.20 -4.98
N ALA A 210 1.00 -8.50 -5.52
CA ALA A 210 2.27 -7.98 -5.00
C ALA A 210 2.39 -6.47 -5.19
N LEU A 211 2.03 -5.95 -6.37
CA LEU A 211 2.05 -4.50 -6.63
C LEU A 211 1.02 -3.77 -5.79
N THR A 212 -0.20 -4.30 -5.65
CA THR A 212 -1.23 -3.65 -4.82
C THR A 212 -0.74 -3.49 -3.37
N HIS A 213 -0.17 -4.55 -2.79
CA HIS A 213 0.38 -4.49 -1.44
C HIS A 213 1.57 -3.51 -1.34
N ALA A 214 2.53 -3.61 -2.27
CA ALA A 214 3.74 -2.77 -2.26
C ALA A 214 3.43 -1.28 -2.41
N VAL A 215 2.50 -0.92 -3.30
CA VAL A 215 2.04 0.46 -3.47
C VAL A 215 1.36 0.95 -2.21
N SER A 216 0.49 0.12 -1.60
CA SER A 216 -0.19 0.47 -0.37
C SER A 216 0.78 0.75 0.78
N GLU A 217 1.77 -0.11 0.99
CA GLU A 217 2.81 0.10 2.02
C GLU A 217 3.52 1.44 1.80
N ARG A 218 3.94 1.74 0.57
CA ARG A 218 4.61 3.01 0.26
C ARG A 218 3.70 4.22 0.45
N TYR A 219 2.45 4.12 0.01
CA TYR A 219 1.47 5.20 0.12
C TYR A 219 1.16 5.55 1.59
N VAL A 220 1.22 4.56 2.48
CA VAL A 220 1.05 4.72 3.94
C VAL A 220 2.36 5.14 4.63
N GLY A 221 3.45 5.33 3.88
CA GLY A 221 4.74 5.80 4.40
C GLY A 221 5.70 4.71 4.85
N ARG A 222 5.39 3.42 4.62
CA ARG A 222 6.28 2.31 4.93
C ARG A 222 7.26 2.02 3.79
N PRO A 223 8.45 1.46 4.07
CA PRO A 223 9.39 1.08 3.03
C PRO A 223 8.86 -0.10 2.20
N VAL A 224 9.05 -0.07 0.88
CA VAL A 224 8.63 -1.16 0.00
C VAL A 224 9.52 -2.39 0.23
N ARG A 225 8.90 -3.49 0.65
CA ARG A 225 9.57 -4.79 0.82
C ARG A 225 9.06 -5.79 -0.22
N ILE A 226 9.97 -6.33 -1.03
CA ILE A 226 9.64 -7.22 -2.15
C ILE A 226 9.09 -8.57 -1.66
N LEU A 227 9.79 -9.24 -0.73
CA LEU A 227 9.42 -10.59 -0.31
C LEU A 227 8.05 -10.67 0.40
N PRO A 228 7.70 -9.78 1.36
CA PRO A 228 6.37 -9.77 1.96
C PRO A 228 5.25 -9.51 0.96
N ALA A 229 5.49 -8.65 -0.05
CA ALA A 229 4.50 -8.36 -1.09
C ALA A 229 4.13 -9.63 -1.88
N TYR A 230 5.13 -10.43 -2.27
CA TYR A 230 4.88 -11.72 -2.92
C TYR A 230 4.21 -12.73 -2.00
N ARG A 231 4.62 -12.80 -0.71
CA ARG A 231 3.98 -13.71 0.26
C ARG A 231 2.47 -13.48 0.34
N ILE A 232 2.06 -12.22 0.43
CA ILE A 232 0.64 -11.84 0.50
C ILE A 232 -0.06 -12.16 -0.82
N ALA A 233 0.58 -11.89 -1.96
CA ALA A 233 0.04 -12.25 -3.26
C ALA A 233 -0.23 -13.76 -3.40
N PHE A 234 0.68 -14.62 -2.92
CA PHE A 234 0.49 -16.08 -2.91
C PHE A 234 -0.63 -16.53 -1.98
N VAL A 235 -0.71 -15.96 -0.76
CA VAL A 235 -1.79 -16.28 0.20
C VAL A 235 -3.16 -15.89 -0.36
N ARG A 236 -3.23 -14.80 -1.12
CA ARG A 236 -4.46 -14.28 -1.73
C ARG A 236 -4.66 -14.72 -3.19
N LEU A 237 -3.88 -15.68 -3.68
CA LEU A 237 -3.90 -16.10 -5.09
C LEU A 237 -5.24 -16.68 -5.52
N PHE A 238 -5.87 -17.51 -4.69
CA PHE A 238 -7.14 -18.14 -5.04
C PHE A 238 -8.28 -17.11 -5.23
N PRO A 239 -8.54 -16.17 -4.28
CA PRO A 239 -9.50 -15.10 -4.51
C PRO A 239 -9.19 -14.21 -5.73
N LEU A 240 -7.91 -13.88 -5.97
CA LEU A 240 -7.50 -13.06 -7.12
C LEU A 240 -7.76 -13.81 -8.44
N LEU A 241 -7.42 -15.10 -8.50
CA LEU A 241 -7.67 -15.96 -9.66
C LEU A 241 -9.16 -16.09 -9.95
N PHE A 242 -10.00 -16.25 -8.92
CA PHE A 242 -11.45 -16.28 -9.10
C PHE A 242 -11.98 -14.98 -9.73
N VAL A 243 -11.53 -13.82 -9.24
CA VAL A 243 -11.92 -12.52 -9.81
C VAL A 243 -11.40 -12.36 -11.24
N GLY A 244 -10.15 -12.74 -11.50
CA GLY A 244 -9.55 -12.70 -12.83
C GLY A 244 -10.30 -13.56 -13.85
N LEU A 245 -10.66 -14.80 -13.47
CA LEU A 245 -11.47 -15.69 -14.30
C LEU A 245 -12.89 -15.16 -14.51
N SER A 246 -13.50 -14.58 -13.47
CA SER A 246 -14.83 -13.96 -13.57
C SER A 246 -14.81 -12.77 -14.54
N PHE A 247 -13.78 -11.93 -14.47
CA PHE A 247 -13.57 -10.82 -15.40
C PHE A 247 -13.37 -11.32 -16.85
N GLY A 248 -12.54 -12.35 -17.02
CA GLY A 248 -12.33 -13.00 -18.31
C GLY A 248 -13.61 -13.58 -18.90
N LEU A 249 -14.41 -14.28 -18.11
CA LEU A 249 -15.68 -14.88 -18.52
C LEU A 249 -16.69 -13.82 -18.96
N VAL A 250 -16.87 -12.75 -18.18
CA VAL A 250 -17.80 -11.67 -18.54
C VAL A 250 -17.35 -10.94 -19.80
N THR A 251 -16.05 -10.71 -19.96
CA THR A 251 -15.50 -10.10 -21.17
C THR A 251 -15.71 -11.00 -22.39
N PHE A 252 -15.45 -12.31 -22.25
CA PHE A 252 -15.67 -13.30 -23.30
C PHE A 252 -17.15 -13.39 -23.71
N LEU A 253 -18.07 -13.47 -22.74
CA LEU A 253 -19.51 -13.49 -23.02
C LEU A 253 -19.99 -12.18 -23.67
N GLY A 254 -19.54 -11.03 -23.16
CA GLY A 254 -19.92 -9.73 -23.71
C GLY A 254 -19.46 -9.54 -25.16
N ILE A 255 -18.19 -9.83 -25.45
CA ILE A 255 -17.64 -9.76 -26.81
C ILE A 255 -18.22 -10.85 -27.70
N GLY A 256 -18.42 -12.06 -27.16
CA GLY A 256 -18.97 -13.20 -27.91
C GLY A 256 -20.40 -12.97 -28.35
N ILE A 257 -21.29 -12.52 -27.46
CA ILE A 257 -22.67 -12.16 -27.79
C ILE A 257 -22.68 -11.04 -28.84
N MET A 258 -21.85 -10.01 -28.68
CA MET A 258 -21.71 -8.93 -29.65
C MET A 258 -21.23 -9.45 -31.01
N GLY A 259 -20.24 -10.33 -31.03
CA GLY A 259 -19.69 -10.96 -32.25
C GLY A 259 -20.73 -11.81 -32.98
N ILE A 260 -21.55 -12.57 -32.25
CA ILE A 260 -22.66 -13.34 -32.83
C ILE A 260 -23.70 -12.40 -33.43
N CYS A 261 -24.12 -11.35 -32.70
CA CYS A 261 -25.05 -10.35 -33.21
C CYS A 261 -24.54 -9.70 -34.51
N VAL A 262 -23.27 -9.28 -34.53
CA VAL A 262 -22.63 -8.72 -35.73
C VAL A 262 -22.58 -9.76 -36.85
N GLY A 263 -22.18 -10.99 -36.57
CA GLY A 263 -22.09 -12.06 -37.58
C GLY A 263 -23.42 -12.37 -38.26
N VAL A 264 -24.51 -12.40 -37.49
CA VAL A 264 -25.87 -12.68 -37.99
C VAL A 264 -26.45 -11.48 -38.75
N LEU A 265 -26.28 -10.25 -38.22
CA LEU A 265 -26.90 -9.05 -38.80
C LEU A 265 -26.10 -8.47 -39.97
N ARG A 266 -24.79 -8.70 -40.03
CA ARG A 266 -23.90 -8.19 -41.10
C ARG A 266 -24.37 -8.50 -42.52
N PRO A 267 -24.68 -9.75 -42.92
CA PRO A 267 -25.13 -10.02 -44.29
C PRO A 267 -26.45 -9.31 -44.63
N ILE A 268 -27.37 -9.21 -43.66
CA ILE A 268 -28.66 -8.53 -43.83
C ILE A 268 -28.45 -7.02 -44.04
N LEU A 269 -27.60 -6.39 -43.23
CA LEU A 269 -27.30 -4.96 -43.33
C LEU A 269 -26.57 -4.60 -44.62
N ILE A 270 -25.63 -5.43 -45.07
CA ILE A 270 -24.92 -5.25 -46.35
C ILE A 270 -25.92 -5.32 -47.52
N ALA A 271 -26.82 -6.31 -47.52
CA ALA A 271 -27.83 -6.47 -48.57
C ALA A 271 -28.81 -5.29 -48.67
N ARG A 272 -28.98 -4.51 -47.59
CA ARG A 272 -29.84 -3.32 -47.55
C ARG A 272 -29.08 -2.00 -47.75
N GLY A 273 -27.77 -2.03 -47.98
CA GLY A 273 -26.94 -0.82 -48.11
C GLY A 273 -26.75 -0.05 -46.79
N MET A 274 -26.98 -0.70 -45.64
CA MET A 274 -26.98 -0.08 -44.30
C MET A 274 -25.75 -0.47 -43.48
N SER A 275 -24.58 -0.62 -44.12
CA SER A 275 -23.36 -1.12 -43.48
C SER A 275 -22.85 -0.22 -42.35
N SER A 276 -23.13 1.08 -42.38
CA SER A 276 -22.78 2.03 -41.31
C SER A 276 -23.45 1.73 -39.96
N LEU A 277 -24.57 0.98 -39.96
CA LEU A 277 -25.26 0.59 -38.72
C LEU A 277 -24.54 -0.52 -37.94
N LEU A 278 -23.52 -1.17 -38.52
CA LEU A 278 -22.72 -2.18 -37.83
C LEU A 278 -22.01 -1.61 -36.59
N PHE A 279 -21.60 -0.35 -36.61
CA PHE A 279 -20.96 0.30 -35.47
C PHE A 279 -21.91 0.49 -34.28
N LEU A 280 -23.19 0.75 -34.55
CA LEU A 280 -24.22 0.90 -33.51
C LEU A 280 -24.48 -0.43 -32.78
N LEU A 281 -24.28 -1.57 -33.44
CA LEU A 281 -24.39 -2.90 -32.84
C LEU A 281 -23.27 -3.21 -31.84
N LEU A 282 -22.13 -2.50 -31.92
CA LEU A 282 -21.00 -2.68 -31.01
C LEU A 282 -21.22 -1.93 -29.68
N LEU A 283 -21.94 -0.81 -29.70
CA LEU A 283 -22.09 0.07 -28.54
C LEU A 283 -22.72 -0.63 -27.31
N PRO A 284 -23.78 -1.45 -27.43
CA PRO A 284 -24.34 -2.16 -26.27
C PRO A 284 -23.36 -3.17 -25.67
N GLY A 285 -22.60 -3.88 -26.52
CA GLY A 285 -21.61 -4.85 -26.07
C GLY A 285 -20.46 -4.20 -25.32
N VAL A 286 -19.92 -3.11 -25.87
CA VAL A 286 -18.88 -2.29 -25.23
C VAL A 286 -19.39 -1.65 -23.93
N GLY A 287 -20.61 -1.13 -23.93
CA GLY A 287 -21.24 -0.57 -22.74
C GLY A 287 -21.43 -1.60 -21.63
N PHE A 288 -21.86 -2.82 -21.98
CA PHE A 288 -22.03 -3.93 -21.06
C PHE A 288 -20.71 -4.37 -20.42
N THR A 289 -19.67 -4.59 -21.24
CA THR A 289 -18.34 -4.99 -20.74
C THR A 289 -17.72 -3.88 -19.90
N LEU A 290 -17.82 -2.61 -20.32
CA LEU A 290 -17.31 -1.47 -19.56
C LEU A 290 -18.04 -1.31 -18.21
N TRP A 291 -19.36 -1.51 -18.18
CA TRP A 291 -20.14 -1.42 -16.94
C TRP A 291 -19.68 -2.46 -15.90
N PHE A 292 -19.48 -3.71 -16.32
CA PHE A 292 -18.94 -4.76 -15.45
C PHE A 292 -17.48 -4.51 -15.07
N ALA A 293 -16.65 -4.04 -16.01
CA ALA A 293 -15.26 -3.74 -15.75
C ALA A 293 -15.09 -2.66 -14.69
N LEU A 294 -15.88 -1.57 -14.77
CA LEU A 294 -15.90 -0.52 -13.75
C LEU A 294 -16.45 -1.04 -12.42
N ARG A 295 -17.47 -1.92 -12.45
CA ARG A 295 -18.07 -2.50 -11.24
C ARG A 295 -17.08 -3.36 -10.45
N TRP A 296 -16.17 -4.07 -11.13
CA TRP A 296 -15.21 -4.97 -10.51
C TRP A 296 -13.78 -4.42 -10.48
N LEU A 297 -13.60 -3.16 -10.84
CA LEU A 297 -12.30 -2.52 -10.99
C LEU A 297 -11.41 -2.63 -9.74
N LEU A 298 -11.98 -2.40 -8.56
CA LEU A 298 -11.26 -2.37 -7.29
C LEU A 298 -11.27 -3.71 -6.54
N SER A 299 -11.68 -4.81 -7.19
CA SER A 299 -11.80 -6.10 -6.51
C SER A 299 -10.46 -6.63 -6.02
N ALA A 300 -9.38 -6.45 -6.80
CA ALA A 300 -8.03 -6.85 -6.39
C ALA A 300 -7.51 -6.04 -5.19
N PRO A 301 -7.57 -4.69 -5.18
CA PRO A 301 -7.30 -3.89 -3.98
C PRO A 301 -8.11 -4.33 -2.76
N VAL A 302 -9.39 -4.61 -2.90
CA VAL A 302 -10.23 -5.07 -1.78
C VAL A 302 -9.79 -6.44 -1.26
N ILE A 303 -9.43 -7.39 -2.12
CA ILE A 303 -8.94 -8.71 -1.69
C ILE A 303 -7.63 -8.58 -0.91
N VAL A 304 -6.70 -7.79 -1.44
CA VAL A 304 -5.34 -7.69 -0.91
C VAL A 304 -5.30 -6.83 0.35
N LEU A 305 -6.03 -5.72 0.35
CA LEU A 305 -5.98 -4.71 1.41
C LEU A 305 -7.08 -4.88 2.45
N GLU A 306 -8.31 -5.29 2.07
CA GLU A 306 -9.37 -5.55 3.05
C GLU A 306 -9.46 -7.03 3.47
N GLY A 307 -8.68 -7.91 2.86
CA GLY A 307 -8.63 -9.32 3.22
C GLY A 307 -9.93 -10.10 2.96
N ARG A 308 -10.85 -9.57 2.14
CA ARG A 308 -12.16 -10.19 1.87
C ARG A 308 -12.06 -11.39 0.91
N GLY A 309 -13.05 -12.29 1.03
CA GLY A 309 -13.26 -13.37 0.04
C GLY A 309 -13.70 -12.83 -1.32
N PRO A 310 -13.66 -13.65 -2.39
CA PRO A 310 -13.80 -13.18 -3.77
C PRO A 310 -15.15 -12.50 -4.07
N LEU A 311 -16.28 -13.15 -3.71
CA LEU A 311 -17.62 -12.59 -3.96
C LEU A 311 -17.86 -11.31 -3.12
N ALA A 312 -17.47 -11.33 -1.85
CA ALA A 312 -17.56 -10.18 -0.96
C ALA A 312 -16.70 -9.01 -1.47
N ALA A 313 -15.54 -9.28 -2.06
CA ALA A 313 -14.69 -8.26 -2.65
C ALA A 313 -15.30 -7.64 -3.92
N MET A 314 -15.95 -8.44 -4.76
CA MET A 314 -16.64 -7.96 -5.97
C MET A 314 -17.86 -7.09 -5.63
N GLU A 315 -18.64 -7.48 -4.62
CA GLU A 315 -19.75 -6.69 -4.09
C GLU A 315 -19.24 -5.37 -3.50
N ARG A 316 -18.22 -5.45 -2.65
CA ARG A 316 -17.55 -4.29 -2.05
C ARG A 316 -17.00 -3.32 -3.10
N SER A 317 -16.36 -3.83 -4.15
CA SER A 317 -15.86 -3.03 -5.28
C SER A 317 -17.01 -2.32 -6.01
N ALA A 318 -18.12 -3.03 -6.24
CA ALA A 318 -19.31 -2.47 -6.85
C ALA A 318 -19.91 -1.34 -6.00
N ASP A 319 -19.92 -1.52 -4.68
CA ASP A 319 -20.36 -0.51 -3.74
C ASP A 319 -19.42 0.68 -3.75
N LEU A 320 -18.11 0.52 -3.68
CA LEU A 320 -17.16 1.65 -3.71
C LEU A 320 -17.30 2.51 -4.99
N VAL A 321 -17.46 1.87 -6.15
CA VAL A 321 -17.55 2.58 -7.44
C VAL A 321 -18.95 3.17 -7.71
N ARG A 322 -20.00 2.70 -7.02
CA ARG A 322 -21.39 3.20 -7.18
C ARG A 322 -21.45 4.72 -6.94
N GLY A 323 -21.94 5.50 -7.91
CA GLY A 323 -22.01 6.96 -7.81
C GLY A 323 -20.74 7.70 -8.27
N PHE A 324 -19.60 7.02 -8.39
CA PHE A 324 -18.33 7.60 -8.85
C PHE A 324 -17.79 6.94 -10.13
N ARG A 325 -18.65 6.25 -10.91
CA ARG A 325 -18.27 5.53 -12.15
C ARG A 325 -17.59 6.43 -13.18
N CYS A 326 -18.09 7.64 -13.40
CA CYS A 326 -17.51 8.59 -14.36
C CYS A 326 -16.12 9.07 -13.90
N HIS A 327 -15.92 9.21 -12.58
CA HIS A 327 -14.63 9.57 -12.02
C HIS A 327 -13.61 8.44 -12.21
N ALA A 328 -13.97 7.20 -11.85
CA ALA A 328 -13.14 6.02 -12.09
C ALA A 328 -12.84 5.83 -13.58
N LEU A 329 -13.85 5.99 -14.45
CA LEU A 329 -13.67 5.94 -15.90
C LEU A 329 -12.72 7.04 -16.39
N GLY A 330 -12.83 8.27 -15.87
CA GLY A 330 -11.92 9.37 -16.23
C GLY A 330 -10.46 9.06 -15.88
N VAL A 331 -10.21 8.47 -14.71
CA VAL A 331 -8.86 8.01 -14.32
C VAL A 331 -8.37 6.93 -15.28
N LEU A 332 -9.20 5.91 -15.56
CA LEU A 332 -8.84 4.82 -16.47
C LEU A 332 -8.62 5.29 -17.91
N LEU A 333 -9.36 6.29 -18.39
CA LEU A 333 -9.17 6.84 -19.73
C LEU A 333 -7.87 7.62 -19.84
N LEU A 334 -7.56 8.47 -18.85
CA LEU A 334 -6.30 9.22 -18.83
C LEU A 334 -5.09 8.28 -18.76
N LEU A 335 -5.16 7.30 -17.86
CA LEU A 335 -4.13 6.30 -17.69
C LEU A 335 -4.02 5.40 -18.92
N GLY A 336 -5.15 4.90 -19.44
CA GLY A 336 -5.22 4.08 -20.65
C GLY A 336 -4.64 4.81 -21.86
N PHE A 337 -4.90 6.11 -22.02
CA PHE A 337 -4.29 6.93 -23.06
C PHE A 337 -2.77 6.95 -22.96
N VAL A 338 -2.20 7.17 -21.77
CA VAL A 338 -0.75 7.15 -21.55
C VAL A 338 -0.16 5.77 -21.83
N LEU A 339 -0.78 4.73 -21.28
CA LEU A 339 -0.33 3.34 -21.41
C LEU A 339 -0.46 2.79 -22.83
N SER A 340 -1.40 3.30 -23.64
CA SER A 340 -1.55 2.87 -25.03
C SER A 340 -0.72 3.72 -25.99
N VAL A 341 -0.83 5.04 -25.92
CA VAL A 341 -0.28 5.94 -26.96
C VAL A 341 1.24 5.94 -26.95
N ALA A 342 1.89 5.95 -25.79
CA ALA A 342 3.35 6.02 -25.74
C ALA A 342 4.03 4.74 -26.31
N PRO A 343 3.67 3.51 -25.87
CA PRO A 343 4.23 2.29 -26.45
C PRO A 343 3.93 2.13 -27.94
N HIS A 344 2.69 2.36 -28.37
CA HIS A 344 2.31 2.14 -29.77
C HIS A 344 2.89 3.19 -30.72
N SER A 345 3.02 4.46 -30.27
CA SER A 345 3.71 5.50 -31.04
C SER A 345 5.20 5.16 -31.22
N LEU A 346 5.86 4.66 -30.16
CA LEU A 346 7.24 4.19 -30.25
C LEU A 346 7.36 2.99 -31.20
N GLY A 347 6.46 2.00 -31.09
CA GLY A 347 6.42 0.85 -31.98
C GLY A 347 6.23 1.24 -33.45
N ALA A 348 5.31 2.16 -33.73
CA ALA A 348 5.08 2.67 -35.08
C ALA A 348 6.33 3.39 -35.62
N LEU A 349 6.97 4.24 -34.81
CA LEU A 349 8.20 4.93 -35.17
C LEU A 349 9.36 3.95 -35.44
N LEU A 350 9.55 2.94 -34.58
CA LEU A 350 10.58 1.92 -34.77
C LEU A 350 10.32 1.07 -36.02
N THR A 351 9.05 0.73 -36.28
CA THR A 351 8.66 0.01 -37.51
C THR A 351 9.01 0.85 -38.75
N PHE A 352 8.70 2.14 -38.72
CA PHE A 352 9.02 3.07 -39.79
C PHE A 352 10.53 3.23 -40.03
N LEU A 353 11.31 3.39 -38.95
CA LEU A 353 12.76 3.65 -39.05
C LEU A 353 13.60 2.41 -39.35
N GLN A 354 13.26 1.27 -38.74
CA GLN A 354 14.08 0.05 -38.82
C GLN A 354 13.58 -0.92 -39.89
N GLN A 355 12.34 -0.75 -40.39
CA GLN A 355 11.65 -1.72 -41.25
C GLN A 355 11.65 -3.15 -40.69
N ASN A 356 11.84 -3.29 -39.38
CA ASN A 356 11.94 -4.55 -38.67
C ASN A 356 10.91 -4.60 -37.55
N THR A 357 9.90 -5.44 -37.76
CA THR A 357 8.76 -5.59 -36.83
C THR A 357 9.17 -6.19 -35.49
N LEU A 358 10.26 -6.99 -35.44
CA LEU A 358 10.76 -7.56 -34.19
C LEU A 358 11.34 -6.46 -33.29
N VAL A 359 12.17 -5.57 -33.86
CA VAL A 359 12.76 -4.44 -33.11
C VAL A 359 11.66 -3.53 -32.57
N ALA A 360 10.65 -3.24 -33.40
CA ALA A 360 9.50 -2.44 -33.00
C ALA A 360 8.66 -3.11 -31.90
N GLY A 361 8.41 -4.42 -32.02
CA GLY A 361 7.66 -5.20 -31.03
C GLY A 361 8.38 -5.23 -29.68
N VAL A 362 9.68 -5.50 -29.67
CA VAL A 362 10.50 -5.49 -28.44
C VAL A 362 10.51 -4.11 -27.80
N GLY A 363 10.70 -3.03 -28.58
CA GLY A 363 10.67 -1.67 -28.05
C GLY A 363 9.31 -1.31 -27.42
N THR A 364 8.21 -1.74 -28.05
CA THR A 364 6.85 -1.55 -27.52
C THR A 364 6.66 -2.29 -26.20
N LEU A 365 7.03 -3.58 -26.15
CA LEU A 365 6.91 -4.41 -24.95
C LEU A 365 7.73 -3.88 -23.77
N LEU A 366 8.96 -3.40 -24.04
CA LEU A 366 9.81 -2.81 -23.00
C LEU A 366 9.19 -1.54 -22.43
N LEU A 367 8.68 -0.65 -23.28
CA LEU A 367 8.04 0.58 -22.81
C LEU A 367 6.73 0.28 -22.07
N GLU A 368 5.95 -0.70 -22.51
CA GLU A 368 4.75 -1.15 -21.80
C GLU A 368 5.10 -1.73 -20.42
N ALA A 369 6.12 -2.59 -20.31
CA ALA A 369 6.57 -3.14 -19.03
C ALA A 369 7.08 -2.06 -18.07
N ILE A 370 7.71 -0.99 -18.59
CA ILE A 370 8.11 0.18 -17.80
C ILE A 370 6.87 0.94 -17.32
N LEU A 371 5.87 1.17 -18.17
CA LEU A 371 4.73 2.00 -17.80
C LEU A 371 3.67 1.25 -16.96
N LEU A 372 3.60 -0.08 -17.05
CA LEU A 372 2.55 -0.87 -16.41
C LEU A 372 2.43 -0.73 -14.87
N PRO A 373 3.50 -0.57 -14.06
CA PRO A 373 3.36 -0.33 -12.62
C PRO A 373 2.57 0.94 -12.31
N LEU A 374 2.61 1.95 -13.20
CA LEU A 374 1.80 3.17 -13.07
C LEU A 374 0.31 2.85 -12.98
N PHE A 375 -0.14 1.80 -13.69
CA PHE A 375 -1.53 1.35 -13.64
C PHE A 375 -1.93 0.91 -12.22
N PHE A 376 -1.11 0.07 -11.61
CA PHE A 376 -1.37 -0.45 -10.27
C PHE A 376 -1.28 0.64 -9.21
N VAL A 377 -0.34 1.58 -9.37
CA VAL A 377 -0.25 2.76 -8.50
C VAL A 377 -1.54 3.58 -8.55
N ALA A 378 -2.01 3.90 -9.75
CA ALA A 378 -3.24 4.67 -9.94
C ALA A 378 -4.47 3.93 -9.42
N LEU A 379 -4.51 2.60 -9.57
CA LEU A 379 -5.62 1.77 -9.09
C LEU A 379 -5.72 1.78 -7.56
N VAL A 380 -4.60 1.67 -6.85
CA VAL A 380 -4.56 1.73 -5.38
C VAL A 380 -4.90 3.15 -4.88
N LEU A 381 -4.40 4.18 -5.55
CA LEU A 381 -4.76 5.57 -5.23
C LEU A 381 -6.24 5.85 -5.46
N LEU A 382 -6.81 5.33 -6.55
CA LEU A 382 -8.25 5.40 -6.82
C LEU A 382 -9.06 4.66 -5.75
N TYR A 383 -8.59 3.51 -5.29
CA TYR A 383 -9.21 2.78 -4.17
C TYR A 383 -9.26 3.66 -2.90
N TYR A 384 -8.14 4.26 -2.50
CA TYR A 384 -8.10 5.16 -1.35
C TYR A 384 -8.98 6.40 -1.53
N ASP A 385 -8.98 7.02 -2.72
CA ASP A 385 -9.82 8.19 -3.01
C ASP A 385 -11.31 7.86 -2.90
N LEU A 386 -11.77 6.74 -3.50
CA LEU A 386 -13.18 6.36 -3.41
C LEU A 386 -13.59 5.96 -2.00
N ARG A 387 -12.69 5.36 -1.23
CA ARG A 387 -12.95 5.03 0.18
C ARG A 387 -13.10 6.29 1.03
N VAL A 388 -12.20 7.27 0.87
CA VAL A 388 -12.30 8.59 1.54
C VAL A 388 -13.63 9.27 1.19
N ARG A 389 -14.03 9.28 -0.09
CA ARG A 389 -15.28 9.90 -0.53
C ARG A 389 -16.56 9.27 0.04
N LYS A 390 -16.52 7.99 0.41
CA LYS A 390 -17.71 7.24 0.81
C LYS A 390 -17.81 6.95 2.29
N GLU A 391 -16.67 6.78 2.94
CA GLU A 391 -16.58 6.31 4.32
C GLU A 391 -16.06 7.41 5.25
N ASP A 392 -15.79 8.61 4.72
CA ASP A 392 -15.14 9.70 5.45
C ASP A 392 -13.86 9.19 6.16
N PHE A 393 -13.13 8.34 5.42
CA PHE A 393 -12.10 7.45 5.95
C PHE A 393 -10.94 8.26 6.54
N GLY A 394 -10.83 8.26 7.87
CA GLY A 394 -9.78 8.93 8.64
C GLY A 394 -8.50 8.10 8.76
N VAL A 395 -7.37 8.77 8.98
CA VAL A 395 -6.04 8.13 9.10
C VAL A 395 -5.94 7.24 10.33
N GLU A 396 -6.71 7.51 11.39
CA GLU A 396 -6.77 6.65 12.59
C GLU A 396 -7.25 5.22 12.28
N GLU A 397 -8.09 5.05 11.27
CA GLU A 397 -8.61 3.73 10.90
C GLU A 397 -7.57 2.94 10.08
N ILE A 398 -6.81 3.61 9.20
CA ILE A 398 -5.61 3.01 8.56
C ILE A 398 -4.57 2.61 9.62
N ARG A 399 -4.40 3.45 10.65
CA ARG A 399 -3.52 3.17 11.78
C ARG A 399 -4.03 2.03 12.66
N GLY A 400 -5.35 1.88 12.83
CA GLY A 400 -5.95 0.72 13.51
C GLY A 400 -5.66 -0.60 12.79
N TRP A 401 -5.62 -0.60 11.45
CA TRP A 401 -5.17 -1.76 10.65
C TRP A 401 -3.66 -2.01 10.77
N ILE A 402 -2.86 -0.97 11.02
CA ILE A 402 -1.41 -1.07 11.29
C ILE A 402 -1.14 -1.73 12.65
N GLU A 403 -1.98 -1.45 13.65
CA GLU A 403 -1.79 -1.90 15.04
C GLU A 403 -2.50 -3.22 15.36
N GLY A 404 -3.40 -3.70 14.48
CA GLY A 404 -4.16 -4.93 14.65
C GLY A 404 -3.94 -5.96 13.55
N GLU A 405 -2.78 -6.61 13.53
CA GLU A 405 -2.56 -7.99 13.01
C GLU A 405 -1.09 -8.38 13.25
N GLY A 406 -0.86 -9.08 14.38
CA GLY A 406 0.38 -9.80 14.70
C GLY A 406 0.18 -11.30 14.57
#